data_AF-A0A3D1RSJ6-F1
#
_entry.id   AF-A0A3D1RSJ6-F1
#
_cell.length_a   1.000
_cell.length_b   1.000
_cell.length_c   1.000
_cell.angle_alpha   90.00
_cell.angle_beta   90.00
_cell.angle_gamma   90.00
#
_symmetry.space_group_name_H-M   'P 1'
#
loop_
_entity.id
_entity.type
_entity.pdbx_description
1 polymer ?
#
loop_
_entity_poly.entity_id
_entity_poly.type
_entity_poly.pdbx_seq_one_letter_code
_entity_poly.pdbx_strand_id
1 'polypeptide(L)' 'VRTFNEKKGIVEKCIMCYERLEKGEPTRCTETCQLKARYCGDLDDPNSEISIMIGRYNAKPLHAELGTKPAVYYIIP' A
#
# COMPACT_ATOMS: atom_id res chain seq x y z
N VAL A 1 -9.73 -3.35 2.31
CA VAL A 1 -11.14 -3.70 2.58
C VAL A 1 -11.75 -4.31 1.33
N ARG A 2 -12.57 -5.35 1.49
CA ARG A 2 -13.43 -5.92 0.45
C ARG A 2 -14.84 -5.37 0.67
N THR A 3 -15.50 -4.92 -0.39
CA THR A 3 -16.85 -4.33 -0.33
C THR A 3 -17.76 -5.08 -1.29
N PHE A 4 -18.98 -5.42 -0.87
CA PHE A 4 -19.96 -6.05 -1.75
C PHE A 4 -20.69 -5.00 -2.58
N ASN A 5 -20.63 -5.13 -3.90
CA ASN A 5 -21.37 -4.31 -4.86
C ASN A 5 -22.70 -4.99 -5.17
N GLU A 6 -23.77 -4.57 -4.49
CA GLU A 6 -25.11 -5.18 -4.61
C GLU A 6 -25.65 -5.14 -6.04
N LYS A 7 -25.44 -4.04 -6.77
CA LYS A 7 -25.96 -3.86 -8.13
C LYS A 7 -25.36 -4.86 -9.12
N LYS A 8 -24.09 -5.19 -8.94
CA LYS A 8 -23.38 -6.15 -9.80
C LYS A 8 -23.37 -7.58 -9.22
N GLY A 9 -23.73 -7.75 -7.95
CA GLY A 9 -23.66 -9.03 -7.25
C GLY A 9 -22.23 -9.55 -7.06
N ILE A 10 -21.22 -8.67 -7.00
CA ILE A 10 -19.80 -9.05 -6.89
C ILE A 10 -19.12 -8.37 -5.70
N VAL A 11 -17.99 -8.92 -5.27
CA VAL A 11 -17.12 -8.29 -4.27
C VAL A 11 -16.02 -7.50 -4.98
N GLU A 12 -15.87 -6.23 -4.61
CA GLU A 12 -14.81 -5.34 -5.09
C GLU A 12 -13.78 -5.11 -3.98
N LYS A 13 -12.55 -4.74 -4.35
CA LYS A 13 -11.48 -4.43 -3.40
C LYS A 13 -10.49 -3.43 -3.99
N CYS A 14 -9.61 -2.88 -3.15
CA CYS A 14 -8.45 -2.12 -3.63
C CYS A 14 -7.63 -2.94 -4.63
N ILE A 15 -7.39 -2.39 -5.82
CA ILE A 15 -6.64 -3.04 -6.91
C ILE A 15 -5.19 -2.57 -7.00
N MET A 16 -4.72 -1.79 -6.02
CA MET A 16 -3.41 -1.14 -6.02
C MET A 16 -3.14 -0.24 -7.23
N CYS A 17 -4.21 0.27 -7.88
CA CYS A 17 -4.11 1.05 -9.12
C CYS A 17 -3.19 0.39 -10.16
N TYR A 18 -3.29 -0.93 -10.36
CA TYR A 18 -2.36 -1.67 -11.22
C TYR A 18 -2.25 -1.06 -12.62
N GLU A 19 -3.34 -0.52 -13.17
CA GLU A 19 -3.37 0.12 -14.51
C GLU A 19 -2.50 1.37 -14.58
N ARG A 20 -2.28 2.04 -13.44
CA ARG A 20 -1.38 3.20 -13.31
C ARG A 20 0.05 2.72 -13.12
N LEU A 21 0.26 1.74 -12.25
CA LEU A 21 1.58 1.17 -11.99
C LEU A 21 2.22 0.58 -13.26
N GLU A 22 1.44 -0.08 -14.12
CA GLU A 22 1.90 -0.58 -15.42
C GLU A 22 2.43 0.51 -16.36
N LYS A 23 1.99 1.77 -16.17
CA LYS A 23 2.45 2.94 -16.93
C LYS A 23 3.58 3.69 -16.23
N GLY A 24 4.07 3.19 -15.10
CA GLY A 24 5.03 3.89 -14.25
C GLY A 24 4.46 5.08 -13.47
N GLU A 25 3.12 5.18 -13.39
CA GLU A 25 2.46 6.24 -12.61
C GLU A 25 2.28 5.82 -11.15
N PRO A 26 2.33 6.76 -10.19
CA PRO A 26 2.02 6.47 -8.79
C PRO A 26 0.55 6.07 -8.60
N THR A 27 0.29 5.30 -7.54
CA THR A 27 -1.09 5.01 -7.11
C THR A 27 -1.80 6.31 -6.74
N ARG A 28 -3.12 6.36 -6.98
CA ARG A 28 -3.88 7.60 -6.78
C ARG A 28 -3.81 8.09 -5.33
N CYS A 29 -3.85 7.18 -4.37
CA CYS A 29 -3.83 7.52 -2.95
C CYS A 29 -2.45 8.03 -2.48
N THR A 30 -1.36 7.66 -3.16
CA THR A 30 -0.01 8.21 -2.93
C THR A 30 0.15 9.56 -3.65
N GLU A 31 -0.25 9.65 -4.92
CA GLU A 31 -0.18 10.87 -5.73
C GLU A 31 -0.91 12.05 -5.08
N THR A 32 -2.13 11.83 -4.56
CA THR A 32 -2.92 12.90 -3.96
C THR A 32 -2.55 13.21 -2.50
N CYS A 33 -1.53 12.55 -1.95
CA CYS A 33 -1.13 12.77 -0.56
C CYS A 33 -0.40 14.11 -0.40
N GLN A 34 -1.13 15.14 0.00
CA GLN A 34 -0.59 16.50 0.15
C GLN A 34 0.61 16.59 1.11
N LEU A 35 0.55 15.83 2.21
CA LEU A 35 1.61 15.82 3.23
C LEU A 35 2.77 14.88 2.89
N LYS A 36 2.74 14.19 1.74
CA LYS A 36 3.73 13.18 1.33
C LYS A 36 3.97 12.11 2.41
N ALA A 37 2.92 11.76 3.15
CA ALA A 37 2.97 10.76 4.21
C ALA A 37 2.86 9.31 3.69
N ARG A 38 2.64 9.13 2.38
CA ARG A 38 2.44 7.81 1.76
C ARG A 38 3.53 7.57 0.74
N TYR A 39 4.07 6.36 0.77
CA TYR A 39 5.09 5.87 -0.14
C TYR A 39 4.59 4.56 -0.75
N CYS A 40 4.86 4.33 -2.03
CA CYS A 40 4.47 3.11 -2.74
C CYS A 40 5.61 2.71 -3.66
N GLY A 41 5.97 1.43 -3.65
CA GLY A 41 7.11 0.90 -4.39
C GLY A 41 7.20 -0.62 -4.28
N ASP A 42 8.34 -1.16 -4.68
CA ASP A 42 8.65 -2.58 -4.61
C ASP A 42 9.25 -2.94 -3.24
N LEU A 43 8.66 -3.93 -2.55
CA LEU A 43 9.16 -4.43 -1.26
C LEU A 43 10.33 -5.39 -1.43
N ASP A 44 10.51 -5.97 -2.62
CA ASP A 44 11.58 -6.91 -2.92
C ASP A 44 12.86 -6.18 -3.35
N ASP A 45 12.77 -4.91 -3.77
CA ASP A 45 13.94 -4.05 -4.00
C ASP A 45 14.40 -3.37 -2.70
N PRO A 46 15.57 -3.71 -2.16
CA PRO A 46 16.10 -3.08 -0.94
C PRO A 46 16.46 -1.61 -1.12
N ASN A 47 16.64 -1.14 -2.36
CA ASN A 47 16.93 0.25 -2.67
C ASN A 47 15.67 1.09 -2.90
N SER A 48 14.48 0.49 -2.88
CA SER A 48 13.24 1.22 -3.05
C SER A 48 13.02 2.18 -1.87
N GLU A 49 12.36 3.32 -2.16
CA GLU A 49 12.05 4.30 -1.12
C GLU A 49 11.28 3.67 0.05
N ILE A 50 10.36 2.74 -0.23
CA ILE A 50 9.59 2.06 0.82
C ILE A 50 10.47 1.16 1.69
N SER A 51 11.39 0.39 1.11
CA SER A 51 12.30 -0.49 1.85
C SER A 51 13.21 0.32 2.77
N ILE A 52 13.73 1.45 2.27
CA ILE A 52 14.52 2.40 3.05
C ILE A 52 13.69 2.99 4.20
N MET A 53 12.44 3.43 3.95
CA MET A 53 11.59 4.01 4.99
C MET A 53 11.20 2.99 6.06
N ILE A 54 10.91 1.74 5.67
CA ILE A 54 10.59 0.66 6.61
C ILE A 54 11.77 0.38 7.53
N GLY A 55 12.98 0.23 6.96
CA GLY A 55 14.19 -0.01 7.74
C GLY A 55 14.57 1.17 8.64
N ARG A 56 14.54 2.39 8.10
CA ARG A 56 14.94 3.62 8.79
C ARG A 56 14.05 3.95 9.99
N TYR A 57 12.74 3.80 9.83
CA TYR A 57 11.76 4.17 10.85
C TYR A 57 11.19 2.97 11.61
N ASN A 58 11.73 1.77 11.38
CA ASN A 58 11.25 0.52 11.98
C ASN A 58 9.74 0.33 11.80
N ALA A 59 9.23 0.68 10.61
CA ALA A 59 7.80 0.67 10.31
C ALA A 59 7.22 -0.74 10.47
N LYS A 60 5.99 -0.85 10.99
CA LYS A 60 5.36 -2.13 11.32
C LYS A 60 4.09 -2.37 10.50
N PRO A 61 3.81 -3.61 10.08
CA PRO A 61 2.52 -3.94 9.51
C PRO A 61 1.43 -3.81 10.59
N LEU A 62 0.24 -3.41 10.17
CA LEU A 62 -0.91 -3.33 11.07
C LEU A 62 -1.49 -4.72 11.31
N HIS A 63 -1.79 -5.06 12.57
CA HIS A 63 -2.39 -6.33 12.97
C HIS A 63 -1.63 -7.57 12.47
N ALA A 64 -0.30 -7.59 12.70
CA ALA A 64 0.57 -8.69 12.30
C ALA A 64 0.17 -10.05 12.90
N GLU A 65 -0.42 -10.02 14.10
CA GLU A 65 -0.90 -11.19 14.86
C GLU A 65 -1.98 -12.00 14.12
N LEU A 66 -2.66 -11.40 13.14
CA LEU A 66 -3.67 -12.09 12.33
C LEU A 66 -3.05 -13.04 11.29
N GLY A 67 -1.72 -13.11 11.16
CA GLY A 67 -1.03 -14.07 10.30
C GLY A 67 -1.17 -13.83 8.80
N THR A 68 -1.74 -12.69 8.39
CA THR A 68 -2.02 -12.37 6.97
C THR A 68 -0.81 -11.84 6.20
N LYS A 69 0.31 -11.58 6.88
CA LYS A 69 1.54 -11.00 6.33
C LYS A 69 1.27 -9.76 5.45
N PRO A 70 0.75 -8.64 6.02
CA PRO A 70 0.37 -7.46 5.25
C PRO A 70 1.56 -6.81 4.53
N ALA A 71 1.30 -6.27 3.33
CA ALA A 71 2.27 -5.51 2.55
C ALA A 71 2.18 -3.98 2.76
N VAL A 72 1.41 -3.54 3.77
CA VAL A 72 1.26 -2.12 4.11
C VAL A 72 1.82 -1.90 5.50
N TYR A 73 2.76 -0.96 5.61
CA TYR A 73 3.51 -0.66 6.83
C TYR A 73 3.19 0.74 7.33
N TYR A 74 3.22 0.91 8.64
CA TYR A 74 2.95 2.16 9.33
C TYR A 74 4.16 2.57 10.15
N ILE A 75 4.55 3.84 10.02
CA ILE A 75 5.50 4.48 10.93
C ILE A 75 4.67 4.97 12.13
N ILE A 76 4.87 4.30 13.26
CA ILE A 76 4.17 4.62 14.51
C ILE A 76 5.07 5.59 15.30
N PRO A 77 4.53 6.68 15.87
CA PRO A 77 5.26 7.58 16.75
C PRO A 77 5.86 6.88 17.97
#